data_AF-A0A661QG45-F1
#
_entry.id   AF-A0A661QG45-F1
#
_cell.length_a   1.000
_cell.length_b   1.000
_cell.length_c   1.000
_cell.angle_alpha   90.00
_cell.angle_beta   90.00
_cell.angle_gamma   90.00
#
_symmetry.space_group_name_H-M   'P 1'
#
loop_
_entity.id
_entity.type
_entity.pdbx_description
1 polymer ?
#
loop_
_entity_poly.entity_id
_entity_poly.type
_entity_poly.pdbx_seq_one_letter_code
_entity_poly.pdbx_strand_id
1 'polypeptide(L)'
;LMLISYRYISVIQEEYDRLLEAAKVRCFVPRNNIHTYRTYAYLVAMVLVRSYERGLTVYQAMVLRGFKGRFYSLRKFHFGKGDVLLSMGVALCIGLLLYFDRAATVLTNF
;
A
#
# COMPACT_ATOMS: atom_id res chain seq x y z
N LEU A 1 0.25 -10.81 -5.08
CA LEU A 1 -0.54 -10.26 -3.95
C LEU A 1 -0.50 -8.73 -3.89
N MET A 2 0.66 -8.10 -3.74
CA MET A 2 0.73 -6.65 -3.48
C MET A 2 0.09 -5.76 -4.55
N LEU A 3 0.19 -6.12 -5.84
CA LEU A 3 -0.47 -5.38 -6.94
C LEU A 3 -2.01 -5.37 -6.82
N ILE A 4 -2.56 -6.51 -6.41
CA ILE A 4 -4.00 -6.66 -6.22
C ILE A 4 -4.39 -5.85 -4.98
N SER A 5 -3.71 -6.04 -3.85
CA SER A 5 -3.96 -5.23 -2.64
C SER A 5 -3.93 -3.72 -2.92
N TYR A 6 -2.95 -3.23 -3.68
CA TYR A 6 -2.85 -1.82 -4.06
C TYR A 6 -4.06 -1.31 -4.85
N ARG A 7 -4.49 -2.03 -5.91
CA ARG A 7 -5.68 -1.64 -6.69
C ARG A 7 -6.98 -1.73 -5.88
N TYR A 8 -7.03 -2.57 -4.85
CA TYR A 8 -8.23 -2.73 -4.04
C TYR A 8 -8.36 -1.66 -2.94
N ILE A 9 -7.24 -1.10 -2.45
CA ILE A 9 -7.27 -0.01 -1.47
C ILE A 9 -8.02 1.21 -2.03
N SER A 10 -7.73 1.61 -3.27
CA SER A 10 -8.41 2.77 -3.89
C SER A 10 -9.91 2.54 -4.06
N VAL A 11 -10.32 1.31 -4.39
CA VAL A 11 -11.74 0.95 -4.54
C VAL A 11 -12.48 0.95 -3.20
N ILE A 12 -11.83 0.42 -2.14
CA ILE A 12 -12.39 0.42 -0.80
C ILE A 12 -12.60 1.86 -0.30
N GLN A 13 -11.65 2.75 -0.61
CA GLN A 13 -11.76 4.16 -0.27
C GLN A 13 -12.96 4.82 -0.97
N GLU A 14 -13.13 4.61 -2.28
CA GLU A 14 -14.29 5.12 -3.01
C GLU A 14 -15.64 4.56 -2.52
N GLU A 15 -15.67 3.32 -2.03
CA GLU A 15 -16.88 2.75 -1.42
C GLU A 15 -17.17 3.36 -0.06
N TYR A 16 -16.14 3.59 0.75
CA TYR A 16 -16.27 4.26 2.05
C TYR A 16 -16.78 5.70 1.89
N ASP A 17 -16.21 6.46 0.96
CA ASP A 17 -16.63 7.84 0.70
C ASP A 17 -18.08 7.91 0.21
N ARG A 18 -18.49 7.00 -0.68
CA ARG A 18 -19.89 6.88 -1.11
C ARG A 18 -20.86 6.58 0.03
N LEU A 19 -20.46 5.70 0.95
CA LEU A 19 -21.29 5.38 2.12
C LEU A 19 -21.38 6.56 3.10
N LEU A 20 -20.29 7.32 3.25
CA LEU A 20 -20.32 8.57 4.02
C LEU A 20 -21.21 9.63 3.36
N GLU A 21 -21.13 9.80 2.04
CA GLU A 21 -22.02 10.71 1.31
C GLU A 21 -23.49 10.31 1.45
N ALA A 22 -23.81 9.02 1.32
CA ALA A 22 -25.17 8.52 1.55
C ALA A 22 -25.65 8.77 2.99
N ALA A 23 -24.77 8.64 3.98
CA ALA A 23 -25.09 8.99 5.37
C ALA A 23 -25.35 10.50 5.53
N LYS A 24 -24.53 11.36 4.91
CA LYS A 24 -24.72 12.82 4.92
C LYS A 24 -26.06 13.22 4.31
N VAL A 25 -26.46 12.61 3.18
CA VAL A 25 -27.76 12.86 2.53
C VAL A 25 -28.93 12.47 3.43
N ARG A 26 -28.78 11.45 4.28
CA ARG A 26 -29.77 11.07 5.31
C ARG A 26 -29.73 11.97 6.55
N CYS A 27 -29.14 13.16 6.45
CA CYS A 27 -28.96 14.12 7.54
C CYS A 27 -28.16 13.58 8.74
N PHE A 28 -27.24 12.64 8.51
CA PHE A 28 -26.36 12.17 9.58
C PHE A 28 -25.32 13.25 9.93
N VAL A 29 -25.45 13.82 11.13
CA VAL A 29 -24.48 14.78 11.67
C VAL A 29 -23.57 14.04 12.66
N PRO A 30 -22.25 13.98 12.40
CA PRO A 30 -21.32 13.31 13.32
C PRO A 30 -21.23 14.10 14.63
N ARG A 31 -21.84 13.56 15.69
CA ARG A 31 -21.72 14.08 17.06
C ARG A 31 -20.93 13.09 17.91
N ASN A 32 -20.19 13.53 18.92
CA ASN A 32 -19.46 12.62 19.82
C ASN A 32 -20.42 11.89 20.79
N ASN A 33 -21.25 11.00 20.26
CA ASN A 33 -22.27 10.24 20.98
C ASN A 33 -22.18 8.76 20.59
N ILE A 34 -22.59 7.85 21.48
CA ILE A 34 -22.53 6.39 21.28
C ILE A 34 -23.28 5.97 20.01
N HIS A 35 -24.41 6.62 19.70
CA HIS A 35 -25.14 6.38 18.45
C HIS A 35 -24.31 6.66 17.19
N THR A 36 -23.46 7.68 17.21
CA THR A 36 -22.58 8.01 16.08
C THR A 36 -21.53 6.92 15.88
N TYR A 37 -20.90 6.45 16.96
CA TYR A 37 -19.95 5.32 16.88
C TYR A 37 -20.62 4.05 16.36
N ARG A 38 -21.88 3.79 16.75
CA ARG A 38 -22.65 2.67 16.23
C ARG A 38 -22.89 2.78 14.72
N THR A 39 -23.23 3.97 14.22
CA THR A 39 -23.35 4.21 12.77
C THR A 39 -22.03 3.99 12.05
N TYR A 40 -20.91 4.53 12.57
CA TYR A 40 -19.59 4.28 12.00
C TYR A 40 -19.22 2.79 11.98
N ALA A 41 -19.53 2.06 13.05
CA ALA A 41 -19.31 0.61 13.10
C ALA A 41 -20.09 -0.11 12.00
N TYR A 42 -21.34 0.28 11.72
CA TYR A 42 -22.12 -0.28 10.61
C TYR A 42 -21.53 0.06 9.24
N LEU A 43 -21.06 1.28 9.04
CA LEU A 43 -20.40 1.68 7.79
C LEU A 43 -19.14 0.83 7.54
N VAL A 44 -18.28 0.71 8.55
CA VAL A 44 -17.06 -0.11 8.47
C VAL A 44 -17.41 -1.59 8.26
N ALA A 45 -18.41 -2.11 8.98
CA ALA A 45 -18.86 -3.49 8.81
C ALA A 45 -19.33 -3.76 7.38
N MET A 46 -20.11 -2.84 6.78
CA MET A 46 -20.56 -2.98 5.40
C MET A 46 -19.40 -2.99 4.39
N VAL A 47 -18.43 -2.09 4.55
CA VAL A 47 -17.21 -2.07 3.70
C VAL A 47 -16.42 -3.37 3.84
N LEU A 48 -16.27 -3.87 5.07
CA LEU A 48 -15.53 -5.09 5.36
C LEU A 48 -16.20 -6.32 4.72
N VAL A 49 -17.51 -6.50 4.90
CA VAL A 49 -18.26 -7.61 4.30
C VAL A 49 -18.15 -7.58 2.77
N ARG A 50 -18.33 -6.40 2.16
CA ARG A 50 -18.29 -6.26 0.70
C ARG A 50 -16.89 -6.52 0.13
N SER A 51 -15.85 -6.04 0.79
CA SER A 51 -14.46 -6.32 0.39
C SER A 51 -14.11 -7.81 0.50
N TYR A 52 -14.65 -8.51 1.51
CA TYR A 52 -14.48 -9.95 1.71
C TYR A 52 -15.17 -10.76 0.59
N GLU A 53 -16.44 -10.50 0.29
CA GLU A 53 -17.17 -11.17 -0.79
C GLU A 53 -16.49 -10.98 -2.15
N ARG A 54 -15.99 -9.78 -2.40
CA ARG A 54 -15.24 -9.48 -3.63
C ARG A 54 -13.92 -10.26 -3.69
N GLY A 55 -13.21 -10.38 -2.57
CA GLY A 55 -12.01 -11.21 -2.45
C GLY A 55 -12.30 -12.69 -2.74
N LEU A 56 -13.41 -13.23 -2.21
CA LEU A 56 -13.87 -14.59 -2.49
C LEU A 56 -14.19 -14.79 -3.98
N THR A 57 -14.90 -13.86 -4.60
CA THR A 57 -15.26 -13.92 -6.02
C THR A 57 -14.00 -13.98 -6.90
N VAL A 58 -13.00 -13.15 -6.58
CA VAL A 58 -11.71 -13.12 -7.29
C VAL A 58 -10.96 -14.43 -7.08
N TYR A 59 -10.92 -14.93 -5.85
CA TYR A 59 -10.30 -16.21 -5.53
C TYR A 59 -10.95 -17.36 -6.31
N GLN A 60 -12.28 -17.44 -6.33
CA GLN A 60 -13.02 -18.44 -7.11
C GLN A 60 -12.69 -18.35 -8.61
N ALA A 61 -12.64 -17.13 -9.17
CA ALA A 61 -12.23 -16.94 -10.56
C ALA A 61 -10.77 -17.37 -10.83
N MET A 62 -9.86 -17.22 -9.84
CA MET A 62 -8.50 -17.75 -9.94
C MET A 62 -8.51 -19.28 -9.96
N VAL A 63 -9.25 -19.91 -9.05
CA VAL A 63 -9.37 -21.37 -8.96
C VAL A 63 -9.89 -21.95 -10.28
N LEU A 64 -10.94 -21.36 -10.86
CA LEU A 64 -11.50 -21.76 -12.16
C LEU A 64 -10.49 -21.65 -13.33
N ARG A 65 -9.53 -20.73 -13.24
CA ARG A 65 -8.44 -20.58 -14.23
C ARG A 65 -7.25 -21.53 -13.98
N GLY A 66 -7.38 -22.47 -13.04
CA GLY A 66 -6.35 -23.45 -12.72
C GLY A 66 -5.30 -22.96 -11.72
N PHE A 67 -5.67 -22.04 -10.82
CA PHE A 67 -4.75 -21.53 -9.80
C PHE A 67 -4.33 -22.64 -8.80
N LYS A 68 -3.07 -23.08 -8.88
CA LYS A 68 -2.48 -24.13 -8.02
C LYS A 68 -1.86 -23.59 -6.71
N GLY A 69 -2.40 -22.51 -6.13
CA GLY A 69 -1.90 -21.97 -4.85
C GLY A 69 -0.59 -21.17 -4.94
N ARG A 70 -0.04 -20.93 -6.14
CA ARG A 70 1.16 -20.12 -6.35
C ARG A 70 0.83 -18.83 -7.10
N PHE A 71 0.98 -17.70 -6.41
CA PHE A 71 0.82 -16.38 -7.00
C PHE A 71 2.06 -15.99 -7.82
N TYR A 72 2.01 -16.20 -9.13
CA TYR A 72 3.06 -15.71 -10.04
C TYR A 72 3.00 -14.18 -10.11
N SER A 73 4.04 -13.52 -9.58
CA SER A 73 4.24 -12.09 -9.79
C SER A 73 4.58 -11.87 -11.27
N LEU A 74 3.63 -11.33 -12.03
CA LEU A 74 3.80 -10.99 -13.45
C LEU A 74 4.72 -9.78 -13.70
N ARG A 75 5.26 -9.17 -12.63
CA ARG A 75 6.22 -8.07 -12.77
C ARG A 75 7.62 -8.66 -12.83
N LYS A 76 8.12 -8.88 -14.05
CA LYS A 76 9.55 -8.95 -14.30
C LYS A 76 10.15 -7.62 -13.81
N PHE A 77 10.99 -7.66 -12.79
CA PHE A 77 11.84 -6.54 -12.42
C PHE A 77 12.71 -6.22 -13.64
N HIS A 78 12.35 -5.20 -14.41
CA HIS A 78 13.25 -4.65 -15.41
C HIS A 78 14.23 -3.75 -14.66
N PHE A 79 15.47 -4.21 -14.50
CA PHE A 79 16.60 -3.35 -14.14
C PHE A 79 16.75 -2.28 -15.23
N GLY A 80 16.18 -1.10 -14.98
CA GLY A 80 16.30 0.04 -15.86
C GLY A 80 17.65 0.73 -15.66
N LYS A 81 18.16 1.42 -16.69
CA LYS A 81 19.42 2.19 -16.63
C LYS A 81 19.45 3.22 -15.48
N GLY A 82 18.28 3.67 -15.01
CA GLY A 82 18.16 4.54 -13.83
C GLY A 82 18.57 3.89 -12.51
N ASP A 83 18.38 2.57 -12.36
CA ASP A 83 18.81 1.82 -11.16
C ASP A 83 20.34 1.72 -11.11
N VAL A 84 20.98 1.54 -12.28
CA VAL A 84 22.45 1.56 -12.40
C VAL A 84 23.02 2.93 -12.08
N LEU A 85 22.44 4.01 -12.62
CA LEU A 85 22.90 5.38 -12.32
C LEU A 85 22.76 5.72 -10.82
N LEU A 86 21.65 5.32 -10.21
CA LEU A 86 21.40 5.55 -8.78
C LEU A 86 22.37 4.73 -7.92
N SER A 87 22.58 3.45 -8.25
CA SER A 87 23.56 2.60 -7.55
C SER A 87 24.99 3.16 -7.65
N MET A 88 25.35 3.71 -8.80
CA MET A 88 26.66 4.31 -9.04
C MET A 88 26.82 5.62 -8.25
N GLY A 89 25.76 6.44 -8.20
CA GLY A 89 25.75 7.67 -7.39
C GLY A 89 25.90 7.37 -5.90
N VAL A 90 25.20 6.36 -5.38
CA VAL A 90 25.31 5.94 -3.97
C VAL A 90 26.71 5.40 -3.65
N ALA A 91 27.29 4.59 -4.53
CA ALA A 91 28.65 4.09 -4.35
C ALA A 91 29.69 5.23 -4.31
N LEU A 92 29.51 6.27 -5.13
CA LEU A 92 30.40 7.42 -5.19
C LEU A 92 30.28 8.29 -3.92
N CYS A 93 29.05 8.52 -3.43
CA CYS A 93 28.83 9.21 -2.16
C CYS A 93 29.46 8.47 -0.96
N ILE A 94 29.32 7.14 -0.90
CA ILE A 94 29.95 6.32 0.15
C ILE A 94 31.48 6.40 0.05
N GLY A 95 32.05 6.31 -1.15
CA GLY A 95 33.48 6.45 -1.37
C GLY A 95 34.03 7.79 -0.92
N LEU A 96 33.32 8.90 -1.20
CA LEU A 96 33.72 10.23 -0.76
C LEU A 96 33.63 10.39 0.76
N LEU A 97 32.58 9.86 1.40
CA LEU A 97 32.48 9.90 2.87
C LEU A 97 33.61 9.11 3.54
N LEU A 98 33.96 7.94 3.02
CA LEU A 98 35.10 7.17 3.53
C LEU A 98 36.43 7.87 3.29
N TYR A 99 36.58 8.58 2.17
CA TYR A 99 37.77 9.39 1.93
C TYR A 99 37.89 10.56 2.92
N PHE A 100 36.79 11.28 3.17
CA PHE A 100 36.74 12.35 4.16
C PHE A 100 36.98 11.84 5.58
N ASP A 101 36.40 10.70 5.95
CA ASP A 101 36.60 10.08 7.27
C ASP A 101 38.05 9.61 7.48
N ARG A 102 38.67 9.03 6.44
CA ARG A 102 40.10 8.68 6.46
C ARG A 102 41.00 9.91 6.53
N ALA A 103 40.69 10.97 5.78
CA ALA A 103 41.43 12.22 5.83
C ALA A 103 41.32 12.90 7.21
N ALA A 104 40.14 12.87 7.83
CA ALA A 104 39.92 13.39 9.18
C ALA A 104 40.66 12.59 10.25
N THR A 105 40.69 11.25 10.13
CA THR A 105 41.41 10.36 11.06
C THR A 105 42.94 10.52 10.97
N VAL A 106 43.48 10.81 9.78
CA VAL A 106 44.91 11.06 9.56
C VAL A 106 45.34 12.42 10.13
N LEU A 107 44.47 13.44 10.09
CA LEU A 107 44.76 14.78 10.63
C LEU A 107 44.67 14.88 12.16
N THR A 108 43.99 13.94 12.82
CA THR A 108 43.89 13.84 14.29
C THR A 108 44.95 12.93 14.93
N ASN A 109 45.71 12.18 14.12
CA ASN A 109 46.84 11.33 14.58
C ASN A 109 48.22 12.01 14.42
N PHE A 110 48.25 13.30 14.06
CA PHE A 110 49.40 14.19 14.15
C PHE A 110 49.18 15.19 15.29
#